data_AF-A0A382KUD2-F1
#
_entry.id   AF-A0A382KUD2-F1
#
_cell.length_a   1.000
_cell.length_b   1.000
_cell.length_c   1.000
_cell.angle_alpha   90.00
_cell.angle_beta   90.00
_cell.angle_gamma   90.00
#
_symmetry.space_group_name_H-M   'P 1'
#
loop_
_entity.id
_entity.type
_entity.pdbx_description
1 polymer ?
#
loop_
_entity_poly.entity_id
_entity_poly.type
_entity_poly.pdbx_seq_one_letter_code
_entity_poly.pdbx_strand_id
1 'polypeptide(L)'
;MKAITFCIAAFGIIIAAEKEVKTVDTIGNSVRNNPAESQTQSRETTIVWEENFESGENGWSFDAGWELTESSYHSETHSALSPNTDANMNATFNLLSPTITLPEISPEEIINFGFWLNANLPDADGDGDDYLDDYYSISLLDLGALAWHSTDFNSGAIGADGNNFWGGDEEIGGYLDSWIQYLDTPSISVGSGASLSSKIFYAIEDPAGGQVAGTCTDGWDAANIRISTDGGSTWDLLEDSMNPYHFECGYGWIWNDAEYDTGGSLNHLAPGWGGTTSNRWKNFNADLSAYAGQDVIIRFAFGSDPAYSTIDDASITGFQVDAITVS
;
A
#
# COMPACT_ATOMS: atom_id res chain seq x y z
N MET A 1 0.63 -11.68 21.43
CA MET A 1 -0.52 -10.99 20.84
C MET A 1 0.02 -9.66 20.32
N LYS A 2 -0.52 -9.16 19.20
CA LYS A 2 -0.08 -7.91 18.58
C LYS A 2 -1.26 -6.93 18.71
N ALA A 3 -1.00 -5.74 19.21
CA ALA A 3 -1.94 -4.64 19.07
C ALA A 3 -2.05 -4.29 17.58
N ILE A 4 -3.26 -4.30 17.02
CA ILE A 4 -3.49 -3.88 15.64
C ILE A 4 -3.51 -2.37 15.62
N THR A 5 -2.70 -1.79 14.74
CA THR A 5 -2.59 -0.35 14.57
C THR A 5 -2.99 -0.04 13.15
N PHE A 6 -4.01 0.77 12.94
CA PHE A 6 -4.54 0.96 11.58
C PHE A 6 -4.89 2.41 11.26
N CYS A 7 -5.03 2.70 9.97
CA CYS A 7 -5.73 3.89 9.48
C CYS A 7 -6.94 3.50 8.63
N ILE A 8 -7.96 4.35 8.61
CA ILE A 8 -9.09 4.27 7.70
C ILE A 8 -8.87 5.31 6.60
N ALA A 9 -8.93 4.87 5.35
CA ALA A 9 -8.95 5.76 4.20
C ALA A 9 -10.30 5.64 3.50
N ALA A 10 -11.01 6.76 3.36
CA ALA A 10 -12.22 6.86 2.55
C ALA A 10 -11.96 7.72 1.30
N PHE A 11 -12.43 7.25 0.15
CA PHE A 11 -12.22 7.89 -1.14
C PHE A 11 -13.53 8.45 -1.71
N GLY A 12 -13.50 9.69 -2.21
CA GLY A 12 -14.58 10.29 -3.00
C GLY A 12 -14.38 10.10 -4.51
N ILE A 13 -15.50 9.82 -5.20
CA ILE A 13 -15.76 9.61 -6.65
C ILE A 13 -14.55 9.21 -7.53
N ILE A 14 -14.56 7.94 -7.94
CA ILE A 14 -13.77 7.41 -9.06
C ILE A 14 -14.63 7.48 -10.33
N ILE A 15 -14.21 8.18 -11.38
CA ILE A 15 -14.85 8.08 -12.70
C ILE A 15 -14.41 6.78 -13.38
N ALA A 16 -15.37 5.90 -13.65
CA ALA A 16 -15.12 4.71 -14.47
C ALA A 16 -14.99 5.08 -15.95
N ALA A 17 -13.81 5.49 -16.40
CA ALA A 17 -13.43 5.24 -17.78
C ALA A 17 -13.11 3.73 -17.90
N GLU A 18 -14.12 2.90 -18.19
CA GLU A 18 -14.01 1.42 -18.31
C GLU A 18 -12.85 0.84 -17.50
N LYS A 19 -12.87 1.00 -16.17
CA LYS A 19 -11.92 0.32 -15.30
C LYS A 19 -12.73 -0.69 -14.53
N GLU A 20 -12.48 -1.98 -14.77
CA GLU A 20 -12.97 -3.03 -13.91
C GLU A 20 -12.56 -2.67 -12.48
N VAL A 21 -13.52 -2.24 -11.66
CA VAL A 21 -13.34 -2.17 -10.22
C VAL A 21 -13.25 -3.62 -9.78
N LYS A 22 -12.03 -4.17 -9.77
CA LYS A 22 -11.77 -5.44 -9.11
C LYS A 22 -12.09 -5.22 -7.64
N THR A 23 -13.23 -5.75 -7.21
CA THR A 23 -13.52 -6.00 -5.81
C THR A 23 -12.30 -6.69 -5.22
N VAL A 24 -11.58 -6.02 -4.32
CA VAL A 24 -10.61 -6.68 -3.47
C VAL A 24 -11.42 -7.62 -2.59
N ASP A 25 -11.36 -8.91 -2.89
CA ASP A 25 -12.15 -9.92 -2.23
C ASP A 25 -11.78 -10.00 -0.74
N THR A 26 -12.66 -9.41 0.07
CA THR A 26 -13.20 -9.92 1.32
C THR A 26 -12.25 -10.72 2.24
N ILE A 27 -11.70 -10.06 3.28
CA ILE A 27 -11.48 -10.76 4.55
C ILE A 27 -12.84 -10.87 5.24
N GLY A 28 -13.47 -12.03 5.07
CA GLY A 28 -14.69 -12.40 5.78
C GLY A 28 -15.68 -13.12 4.90
N ASN A 29 -16.17 -14.28 5.35
CA ASN A 29 -17.30 -14.95 4.72
C ASN A 29 -18.43 -13.95 4.45
N SER A 30 -18.84 -13.81 3.20
CA SER A 30 -20.03 -13.05 2.82
C SER A 30 -21.27 -13.71 3.44
N VAL A 31 -21.67 -13.23 4.61
CA VAL A 31 -22.97 -13.59 5.20
C VAL A 31 -24.03 -12.74 4.51
N ARG A 32 -24.72 -13.32 3.54
CA ARG A 32 -25.99 -12.76 3.05
C ARG A 32 -26.97 -12.76 4.22
N ASN A 33 -27.29 -11.60 4.77
CA ASN A 33 -28.37 -11.44 5.73
C ASN A 33 -29.71 -11.71 5.02
N ASN A 34 -30.24 -12.92 5.18
CA ASN A 34 -31.66 -13.18 4.98
C ASN A 34 -32.43 -12.47 6.09
N PRO A 35 -33.39 -11.58 5.78
CA PRO A 35 -34.22 -10.93 6.79
C PRO A 35 -35.33 -11.90 7.24
N ALA A 36 -34.94 -12.98 7.91
CA ALA A 36 -35.85 -13.88 8.60
C ALA A 36 -35.06 -14.84 9.49
N GLU A 37 -34.69 -14.36 10.69
CA GLU A 37 -34.85 -15.07 11.96
C GLU A 37 -34.30 -14.21 13.10
N SER A 38 -35.21 -13.58 13.84
CA SER A 38 -34.90 -12.97 15.13
C SER A 38 -34.56 -14.09 16.12
N GLN A 39 -33.28 -14.38 16.28
CA GLN A 39 -32.76 -15.03 17.48
C GLN A 39 -32.04 -14.00 18.33
N THR A 40 -32.76 -13.51 19.32
CA THR A 40 -32.27 -12.65 20.40
C THR A 40 -31.36 -13.46 21.32
N GLN A 41 -30.07 -13.53 20.98
CA GLN A 41 -29.02 -13.59 21.98
C GLN A 41 -28.24 -12.29 21.88
N SER A 42 -28.38 -11.42 22.89
CA SER A 42 -27.56 -10.22 22.99
C SER A 42 -26.12 -10.66 23.25
N ARG A 43 -25.34 -10.83 22.18
CA ARG A 43 -23.89 -10.80 22.31
C ARG A 43 -23.54 -9.42 22.87
N GLU A 44 -22.76 -9.38 23.94
CA GLU A 44 -22.26 -8.12 24.46
C GLU A 44 -21.33 -7.51 23.41
N THR A 45 -21.82 -6.53 22.67
CA THR A 45 -21.01 -5.73 21.76
C THR A 45 -20.42 -4.57 22.55
N THR A 46 -19.11 -4.55 22.70
CA THR A 46 -18.39 -3.43 23.32
C THR A 46 -17.82 -2.54 22.22
N ILE A 47 -18.15 -1.25 22.25
CA ILE A 47 -17.51 -0.26 21.37
C ILE A 47 -16.14 0.05 21.97
N VAL A 48 -15.09 -0.36 21.26
CA VAL A 48 -13.69 -0.17 21.69
C VAL A 48 -13.13 1.18 21.23
N TRP A 49 -13.67 1.74 20.15
CA TRP A 49 -13.32 3.05 19.59
C TRP A 49 -14.48 3.54 18.71
N GLU A 50 -14.73 4.85 18.71
CA GLU A 50 -15.70 5.50 17.83
C GLU A 50 -15.24 6.90 17.44
N GLU A 51 -15.62 7.34 16.25
CA GLU A 51 -15.54 8.72 15.80
C GLU A 51 -16.94 9.17 15.35
N ASN A 52 -17.34 10.36 15.79
CA ASN A 52 -18.64 10.95 15.49
C ASN A 52 -18.55 12.42 15.03
N PHE A 53 -17.35 12.99 14.93
CA PHE A 53 -17.03 14.34 14.48
C PHE A 53 -17.66 15.49 15.29
N GLU A 54 -18.32 15.19 16.42
CA GLU A 54 -18.98 16.21 17.27
C GLU A 54 -17.98 17.12 18.00
N SER A 55 -16.70 16.71 18.05
CA SER A 55 -15.59 17.47 18.63
C SER A 55 -14.62 18.00 17.59
N GLY A 56 -15.08 18.16 16.34
CA GLY A 56 -14.26 18.57 15.20
C GLY A 56 -13.59 17.38 14.52
N GLU A 57 -12.44 17.62 13.89
CA GLU A 57 -11.76 16.63 13.05
C GLU A 57 -11.04 15.53 13.84
N ASN A 58 -10.78 15.72 15.14
CA ASN A 58 -10.19 14.69 16.02
C ASN A 58 -8.89 14.03 15.47
N GLY A 59 -8.10 14.77 14.70
CA GLY A 59 -6.85 14.29 14.10
C GLY A 59 -7.01 13.58 12.75
N TRP A 60 -8.24 13.51 12.21
CA TRP A 60 -8.46 13.11 10.83
C TRP A 60 -7.91 14.17 9.87
N SER A 61 -7.35 13.70 8.75
CA SER A 61 -6.88 14.55 7.66
C SER A 61 -7.92 14.57 6.55
N PHE A 62 -8.41 15.76 6.23
CA PHE A 62 -9.39 16.00 5.18
C PHE A 62 -8.66 16.58 3.96
N ASP A 63 -8.66 15.84 2.84
CA ASP A 63 -8.22 16.39 1.56
C ASP A 63 -9.21 17.46 1.07
N ALA A 64 -8.82 18.21 0.02
CA ALA A 64 -9.59 19.35 -0.51
C ALA A 64 -11.05 19.04 -0.91
N GLY A 65 -11.39 17.76 -1.13
CA GLY A 65 -12.74 17.32 -1.45
C GLY A 65 -13.57 16.82 -0.27
N TRP A 66 -13.08 16.94 0.96
CA TRP A 66 -13.78 16.58 2.20
C TRP A 66 -13.94 17.79 3.11
N GLU A 67 -15.09 17.89 3.78
CA GLU A 67 -15.37 18.90 4.80
C GLU A 67 -16.18 18.32 5.97
N LEU A 68 -16.11 18.98 7.13
CA LEU A 68 -17.10 18.77 8.18
C LEU A 68 -18.40 19.46 7.81
N THR A 69 -19.52 18.76 7.98
CA THR A 69 -20.84 19.30 7.69
C THR A 69 -21.76 19.23 8.90
N GLU A 70 -22.59 20.26 9.05
CA GLU A 70 -23.74 20.30 9.96
C GLU A 70 -25.08 20.17 9.20
N SER A 71 -25.03 19.88 7.89
CA SER A 71 -26.23 19.86 7.04
C SER A 71 -26.81 18.45 6.82
N SER A 72 -25.95 17.43 6.86
CA SER A 72 -26.29 16.02 6.72
C SER A 72 -25.38 15.21 7.63
N TYR A 73 -25.94 14.70 8.72
CA TYR A 73 -25.18 13.98 9.73
C TYR A 73 -25.93 12.75 10.24
N HIS A 74 -25.17 11.71 10.62
CA HIS A 74 -25.72 10.55 11.32
C HIS A 74 -25.65 10.70 12.85
N SER A 75 -24.61 11.36 13.37
CA SER A 75 -24.46 11.64 14.80
C SER A 75 -25.34 12.84 15.22
N GLU A 76 -24.97 13.57 16.27
CA GLU A 76 -25.86 14.60 16.82
C GLU A 76 -25.92 15.85 15.95
N THR A 77 -24.78 16.34 15.47
CA THR A 77 -24.69 17.59 14.71
C THR A 77 -23.67 17.59 13.58
N HIS A 78 -22.70 16.67 13.54
CA HIS A 78 -21.60 16.71 12.56
C HIS A 78 -21.45 15.41 11.77
N SER A 79 -20.87 15.48 10.58
CA SER A 79 -20.31 14.32 9.87
C SER A 79 -19.26 14.79 8.89
N ALA A 80 -18.39 13.90 8.42
CA ALA A 80 -17.54 14.17 7.28
C ALA A 80 -18.37 14.04 5.98
N LEU A 81 -18.20 14.99 5.06
CA LEU A 81 -18.93 15.09 3.80
C LEU A 81 -17.96 15.32 2.66
N SER A 82 -18.09 14.54 1.59
CA SER A 82 -17.57 14.90 0.28
C SER A 82 -18.73 15.45 -0.56
N PRO A 83 -18.81 16.79 -0.76
CA PRO A 83 -19.98 17.39 -1.39
C PRO A 83 -19.99 17.16 -2.90
N ASN A 84 -21.19 16.96 -3.46
CA ASN A 84 -21.39 16.88 -4.90
C ASN A 84 -21.30 18.29 -5.52
N THR A 85 -20.10 18.67 -5.96
CA THR A 85 -19.82 19.95 -6.60
C THR A 85 -18.90 19.75 -7.80
N ASP A 86 -18.92 20.70 -8.73
CA ASP A 86 -18.00 20.70 -9.89
C ASP A 86 -16.52 20.58 -9.49
N ALA A 87 -16.15 21.03 -8.28
CA ALA A 87 -14.78 20.95 -7.78
C ALA A 87 -14.37 19.53 -7.38
N ASN A 88 -15.35 18.67 -7.04
CA ASN A 88 -15.13 17.30 -6.63
C ASN A 88 -15.33 16.29 -7.78
N MET A 89 -15.76 16.76 -8.96
CA MET A 89 -15.94 15.90 -10.13
C MET A 89 -14.59 15.51 -10.75
N ASN A 90 -14.48 14.26 -11.20
CA ASN A 90 -13.29 13.72 -11.88
C ASN A 90 -11.99 13.82 -11.06
N ALA A 91 -12.10 13.67 -9.74
CA ALA A 91 -10.97 13.74 -8.83
C ALA A 91 -11.17 12.79 -7.64
N THR A 92 -10.07 12.29 -7.11
CA THR A 92 -10.06 11.41 -5.93
C THR A 92 -9.54 12.19 -4.73
N PHE A 93 -10.28 12.14 -3.62
CA PHE A 93 -9.90 12.82 -2.38
C PHE A 93 -9.97 11.86 -1.22
N ASN A 94 -8.98 11.93 -0.32
CA ASN A 94 -8.87 11.07 0.84
C ASN A 94 -9.42 11.74 2.09
N LEU A 95 -10.08 10.94 2.92
CA LEU A 95 -10.32 11.22 4.32
C LEU A 95 -9.58 10.16 5.13
N LEU A 96 -8.52 10.58 5.83
CA LEU A 96 -7.61 9.67 6.54
C LEU A 96 -7.77 9.80 8.05
N SER A 97 -7.98 8.68 8.74
CA SER A 97 -8.01 8.67 10.19
C SER A 97 -6.61 8.91 10.78
N PRO A 98 -6.51 9.40 12.03
CA PRO A 98 -5.28 9.23 12.79
C PRO A 98 -4.98 7.73 12.96
N THR A 99 -3.77 7.40 13.39
CA THR A 99 -3.42 6.04 13.77
C THR A 99 -4.28 5.57 14.96
N ILE A 100 -5.05 4.49 14.77
CA ILE A 100 -5.92 3.91 15.80
C ILE A 100 -5.29 2.62 16.32
N THR A 101 -5.10 2.53 17.65
CA THR A 101 -4.60 1.32 18.31
C THR A 101 -5.76 0.53 18.91
N LEU A 102 -5.94 -0.71 18.48
CA LEU A 102 -6.95 -1.62 19.00
C LEU A 102 -6.43 -2.42 20.20
N PRO A 103 -7.30 -2.78 21.16
CA PRO A 103 -6.93 -3.66 22.25
C PRO A 103 -6.55 -5.06 21.72
N GLU A 104 -5.68 -5.76 22.45
CA GLU A 104 -5.47 -7.19 22.21
C GLU A 104 -6.76 -7.97 22.51
N ILE A 105 -7.12 -8.87 21.60
CA ILE A 105 -8.26 -9.77 21.75
C ILE A 105 -7.78 -11.22 21.83
N SER A 106 -8.53 -12.06 22.52
CA SER A 106 -8.30 -13.52 22.55
C SER A 106 -8.65 -14.16 21.20
N PRO A 107 -8.16 -15.38 20.90
CA PRO A 107 -8.47 -16.08 19.64
C PRO A 107 -9.97 -16.38 19.39
N GLU A 108 -10.80 -16.24 20.42
CA GLU A 108 -12.25 -16.48 20.38
C GLU A 108 -13.06 -15.19 20.19
N GLU A 109 -12.39 -14.04 20.27
CA GLU A 109 -12.96 -12.72 20.10
C GLU A 109 -12.71 -12.22 18.66
N ILE A 110 -13.62 -11.37 18.18
CA ILE A 110 -13.54 -10.74 16.87
C ILE A 110 -13.76 -9.24 17.03
N ILE A 111 -12.96 -8.44 16.32
CA ILE A 111 -13.23 -7.01 16.15
C ILE A 111 -14.00 -6.83 14.86
N ASN A 112 -15.10 -6.09 14.91
CA ASN A 112 -15.88 -5.72 13.74
C ASN A 112 -15.76 -4.21 13.53
N PHE A 113 -15.64 -3.80 12.27
CA PHE A 113 -15.67 -2.41 11.86
C PHE A 113 -17.06 -2.06 11.33
N GLY A 114 -17.59 -0.90 11.72
CA GLY A 114 -18.90 -0.44 11.30
C GLY A 114 -18.81 1.01 10.84
N PHE A 115 -19.48 1.32 9.73
CA PHE A 115 -19.49 2.65 9.12
C PHE A 115 -20.93 3.09 8.88
N TRP A 116 -21.23 4.33 9.22
CA TRP A 116 -22.48 4.98 8.81
C TRP A 116 -22.21 5.79 7.56
N LEU A 117 -22.83 5.38 6.44
CA LEU A 117 -22.58 5.96 5.13
C LEU A 117 -23.89 6.49 4.56
N ASN A 118 -23.87 7.75 4.12
CA ASN A 118 -24.92 8.35 3.31
C ASN A 118 -24.38 8.54 1.88
N ALA A 119 -24.62 7.56 1.01
CA ALA A 119 -24.17 7.61 -0.38
C ALA A 119 -25.24 8.25 -1.26
N ASN A 120 -25.14 9.57 -1.45
CA ASN A 120 -25.92 10.33 -2.43
C ASN A 120 -25.00 10.78 -3.57
N LEU A 121 -24.61 9.82 -4.39
CA LEU A 121 -23.65 10.02 -5.48
C LEU A 121 -24.37 10.48 -6.76
N PRO A 122 -23.79 11.43 -7.54
CA PRO A 122 -24.33 11.79 -8.85
C PRO A 122 -24.36 10.62 -9.85
N ASP A 123 -25.12 10.84 -10.93
CA ASP A 123 -24.92 10.15 -12.20
C ASP A 123 -23.85 10.97 -12.95
N ALA A 124 -22.61 10.48 -12.95
CA ALA A 124 -21.45 11.26 -13.38
C ALA A 124 -21.33 11.40 -14.90
N ASP A 125 -21.84 10.45 -15.68
CA ASP A 125 -21.86 10.57 -17.15
C ASP A 125 -23.12 11.28 -17.67
N GLY A 126 -24.14 11.40 -16.81
CA GLY A 126 -25.35 12.18 -17.01
C GLY A 126 -26.24 11.63 -18.11
N ASP A 127 -26.10 10.33 -18.43
CA ASP A 127 -26.89 9.68 -19.46
C ASP A 127 -28.30 9.28 -18.97
N GLY A 128 -28.53 9.35 -17.65
CA GLY A 128 -29.81 9.10 -17.01
C GLY A 128 -30.28 7.66 -17.12
N ASP A 129 -29.35 6.71 -17.21
CA ASP A 129 -29.64 5.28 -17.35
C ASP A 129 -29.91 4.54 -16.01
N ASP A 130 -29.80 5.25 -14.89
CA ASP A 130 -29.98 4.78 -13.51
C ASP A 130 -28.94 3.71 -13.06
N TYR A 131 -27.82 3.54 -13.76
CA TYR A 131 -26.66 2.78 -13.25
C TYR A 131 -25.80 3.64 -12.32
N LEU A 132 -24.96 2.97 -11.50
CA LEU A 132 -24.03 3.64 -10.59
C LEU A 132 -22.70 3.87 -11.33
N ASP A 133 -22.43 5.13 -11.67
CA ASP A 133 -21.17 5.52 -12.34
C ASP A 133 -20.10 6.03 -11.36
N ASP A 134 -20.53 6.27 -10.13
CA ASP A 134 -19.71 6.75 -9.04
C ASP A 134 -19.38 5.68 -8.02
N TYR A 135 -18.14 5.69 -7.59
CA TYR A 135 -17.63 4.75 -6.59
C TYR A 135 -17.06 5.50 -5.40
N TYR A 136 -17.29 4.91 -4.22
CA TYR A 136 -16.52 5.19 -3.02
C TYR A 136 -15.82 3.90 -2.61
N SER A 137 -14.69 4.02 -1.92
CA SER A 137 -14.05 2.90 -1.26
C SER A 137 -13.67 3.26 0.16
N ILE A 138 -13.65 2.25 1.01
CA ILE A 138 -13.16 2.35 2.39
C ILE A 138 -12.10 1.28 2.53
N SER A 139 -10.90 1.69 2.95
CA SER A 139 -9.79 0.80 3.22
C SER A 139 -9.41 0.85 4.69
N LEU A 140 -9.08 -0.31 5.26
CA LEU A 140 -8.52 -0.47 6.59
C LEU A 140 -7.07 -0.91 6.41
N LEU A 141 -6.13 -0.05 6.78
CA LEU A 141 -4.71 -0.32 6.62
C LEU A 141 -4.09 -0.74 7.95
N ASP A 142 -3.77 -2.02 8.14
CA ASP A 142 -3.00 -2.48 9.31
C ASP A 142 -1.53 -2.05 9.18
N LEU A 143 -1.19 -0.94 9.83
CA LEU A 143 0.16 -0.37 9.90
C LEU A 143 1.15 -1.30 10.64
N GLY A 144 0.65 -2.29 11.38
CA GLY A 144 1.45 -3.33 12.04
C GLY A 144 1.61 -4.62 11.22
N ALA A 145 0.85 -4.78 10.13
CA ALA A 145 0.98 -5.88 9.19
C ALA A 145 2.17 -5.62 8.26
N LEU A 146 3.37 -5.84 8.78
CA LEU A 146 4.58 -5.91 7.96
C LEU A 146 4.48 -7.14 7.07
N ALA A 147 4.40 -6.95 5.75
CA ALA A 147 4.54 -8.05 4.79
C ALA A 147 5.94 -8.66 4.83
N TRP A 148 6.91 -7.95 5.41
CA TRP A 148 8.27 -8.42 5.58
C TRP A 148 8.42 -9.37 6.77
N HIS A 149 8.74 -10.62 6.48
CA HIS A 149 8.96 -11.67 7.47
C HIS A 149 10.09 -12.62 7.04
N SER A 150 10.64 -13.36 8.01
CA SER A 150 11.67 -14.36 7.70
C SER A 150 11.03 -15.66 7.23
N THR A 151 11.57 -16.24 6.17
CA THR A 151 11.05 -17.47 5.55
C THR A 151 12.20 -18.32 4.98
N ASP A 152 11.92 -19.57 4.62
CA ASP A 152 12.77 -20.44 3.81
C ASP A 152 12.28 -20.55 2.35
N PHE A 153 11.29 -19.74 1.97
CA PHE A 153 10.77 -19.68 0.61
C PHE A 153 11.89 -19.35 -0.39
N ASN A 154 11.92 -20.02 -1.55
CA ASN A 154 13.02 -19.93 -2.53
C ASN A 154 14.45 -20.23 -2.00
N SER A 155 14.61 -20.87 -0.84
CA SER A 155 15.92 -21.33 -0.33
C SER A 155 16.56 -22.43 -1.20
N GLY A 156 15.77 -23.09 -2.06
CA GLY A 156 16.24 -24.04 -3.06
C GLY A 156 16.58 -23.43 -4.43
N ALA A 157 16.35 -22.12 -4.62
CA ALA A 157 16.61 -21.44 -5.87
C ALA A 157 18.11 -21.29 -6.15
N ILE A 158 18.47 -21.04 -7.42
CA ILE A 158 19.89 -20.94 -7.79
C ILE A 158 20.50 -19.72 -7.11
N GLY A 159 21.55 -19.94 -6.30
CA GLY A 159 22.27 -18.88 -5.60
C GLY A 159 21.72 -18.52 -4.21
N ALA A 160 20.74 -19.27 -3.70
CA ALA A 160 20.25 -19.14 -2.32
C ALA A 160 21.30 -19.62 -1.30
N ASP A 161 21.31 -19.00 -0.10
CA ASP A 161 22.21 -19.37 1.01
C ASP A 161 21.46 -19.79 2.30
N GLY A 162 20.13 -19.97 2.25
CA GLY A 162 19.33 -20.40 3.39
C GLY A 162 18.03 -19.60 3.51
N ASN A 163 17.68 -19.27 4.76
CA ASN A 163 16.53 -18.42 5.05
C ASN A 163 16.76 -17.01 4.53
N ASN A 164 15.69 -16.32 4.17
CA ASN A 164 15.69 -14.96 3.68
C ASN A 164 14.59 -14.13 4.35
N PHE A 165 14.56 -12.84 4.01
CA PHE A 165 13.45 -11.95 4.31
C PHE A 165 12.59 -11.76 3.06
N TRP A 166 11.29 -11.95 3.21
CA TRP A 166 10.34 -11.90 2.11
C TRP A 166 9.27 -10.85 2.40
N GLY A 167 9.09 -9.92 1.46
CA GLY A 167 7.98 -8.99 1.38
C GLY A 167 6.85 -9.66 0.60
N GLY A 168 5.98 -10.34 1.34
CA GLY A 168 4.88 -11.15 0.81
C GLY A 168 3.95 -11.61 1.92
N ASP A 169 2.83 -12.20 1.53
CA ASP A 169 1.81 -12.76 2.40
C ASP A 169 1.82 -14.28 2.22
N GLU A 170 2.12 -14.98 3.33
CA GLU A 170 2.21 -16.44 3.39
C GLU A 170 0.88 -17.12 3.08
N GLU A 171 -0.26 -16.49 3.37
CA GLU A 171 -1.59 -17.09 3.17
C GLU A 171 -1.94 -17.23 1.70
N ILE A 172 -1.50 -16.28 0.87
CA ILE A 172 -1.72 -16.29 -0.59
C ILE A 172 -0.48 -16.71 -1.38
N GLY A 173 0.70 -16.78 -0.73
CA GLY A 173 1.95 -17.16 -1.36
C GLY A 173 2.62 -16.04 -2.17
N GLY A 174 2.32 -14.78 -1.90
CA GLY A 174 2.75 -13.67 -2.75
C GLY A 174 2.29 -12.29 -2.29
N TYR A 175 1.72 -11.51 -3.18
CA TYR A 175 1.30 -10.13 -2.93
C TYR A 175 -0.06 -9.82 -3.52
N LEU A 176 -0.65 -8.74 -3.05
CA LEU A 176 -1.91 -8.18 -3.53
C LEU A 176 -1.66 -6.92 -4.38
N ASP A 177 -2.69 -6.49 -5.09
CA ASP A 177 -2.71 -5.22 -5.81
C ASP A 177 -2.57 -4.03 -4.83
N SER A 178 -2.12 -2.89 -5.33
CA SER A 178 -2.02 -1.63 -4.57
C SER A 178 -1.19 -1.74 -3.30
N TRP A 179 -0.09 -2.50 -3.35
CA TRP A 179 0.76 -2.72 -2.19
C TRP A 179 1.94 -1.77 -2.18
N ILE A 180 2.32 -1.30 -1.01
CA ILE A 180 3.57 -0.58 -0.79
C ILE A 180 4.24 -1.12 0.48
N GLN A 181 5.45 -1.65 0.33
CA GLN A 181 6.16 -2.35 1.40
C GLN A 181 7.60 -1.89 1.48
N TYR A 182 8.06 -1.66 2.71
CA TYR A 182 9.43 -1.24 3.00
C TYR A 182 10.07 -2.14 4.06
N LEU A 183 11.29 -2.59 3.79
CA LEU A 183 12.17 -3.15 4.79
C LEU A 183 13.34 -2.19 5.01
N ASP A 184 13.33 -1.53 6.15
CA ASP A 184 14.38 -0.60 6.56
C ASP A 184 15.36 -1.30 7.49
N THR A 185 16.66 -1.11 7.25
CA THR A 185 17.67 -1.52 8.22
C THR A 185 17.58 -0.64 9.47
N PRO A 186 18.15 -1.08 10.61
CA PRO A 186 18.58 -0.14 11.64
C PRO A 186 19.54 0.91 11.04
N SER A 187 19.78 1.99 11.78
CA SER A 187 20.81 2.97 11.41
C SER A 187 22.21 2.33 11.44
N ILE A 188 23.00 2.56 10.39
CA ILE A 188 24.33 1.97 10.17
C ILE A 188 25.35 3.09 9.99
N SER A 189 26.42 3.11 10.79
CA SER A 189 27.54 4.03 10.58
C SER A 189 28.41 3.59 9.41
N VAL A 190 28.61 4.48 8.43
CA VAL A 190 29.34 4.17 7.19
C VAL A 190 30.83 4.49 7.31
N GLY A 191 31.68 3.49 7.09
CA GLY A 191 33.14 3.63 7.06
C GLY A 191 33.68 4.24 5.77
N SER A 192 34.98 4.57 5.75
CA SER A 192 35.64 5.03 4.53
C SER A 192 35.77 3.89 3.51
N GLY A 193 35.31 4.11 2.28
CA GLY A 193 35.36 3.10 1.21
C GLY A 193 34.32 1.98 1.37
N ALA A 194 33.27 2.22 2.16
CA ALA A 194 32.27 1.21 2.44
C ALA A 194 31.41 0.88 1.20
N SER A 195 30.85 -0.33 1.19
CA SER A 195 29.90 -0.78 0.18
C SER A 195 28.75 -1.57 0.81
N LEU A 196 27.58 -1.51 0.17
CA LEU A 196 26.48 -2.44 0.41
C LEU A 196 26.63 -3.66 -0.52
N SER A 197 26.41 -4.85 0.02
CA SER A 197 26.17 -6.07 -0.74
C SER A 197 24.94 -6.78 -0.20
N SER A 198 24.08 -7.29 -1.08
CA SER A 198 22.94 -8.12 -0.71
C SER A 198 22.63 -9.11 -1.82
N LYS A 199 21.86 -10.15 -1.49
CA LYS A 199 21.19 -11.00 -2.46
C LYS A 199 19.74 -10.58 -2.58
N ILE A 200 19.26 -10.50 -3.80
CA ILE A 200 17.88 -10.14 -4.11
C ILE A 200 17.23 -11.20 -4.99
N PHE A 201 15.96 -11.42 -4.76
CA PHE A 201 15.08 -12.25 -5.59
C PHE A 201 13.75 -11.53 -5.71
N TYR A 202 13.30 -11.29 -6.94
CA TYR A 202 11.97 -10.76 -7.20
C TYR A 202 11.27 -11.63 -8.23
N ALA A 203 9.97 -11.78 -8.05
CA ALA A 203 9.02 -12.29 -9.02
C ALA A 203 7.77 -11.42 -8.88
N ILE A 204 7.72 -10.35 -9.66
CA ILE A 204 6.68 -9.33 -9.67
C ILE A 204 6.23 -9.10 -11.12
N GLU A 205 5.17 -8.33 -11.36
CA GLU A 205 4.65 -8.13 -12.72
C GLU A 205 5.75 -7.67 -13.70
N ASP A 206 5.73 -8.24 -14.91
CA ASP A 206 6.73 -7.95 -15.94
C ASP A 206 6.49 -6.55 -16.52
N PRO A 207 7.50 -5.66 -16.59
CA PRO A 207 7.30 -4.28 -17.02
C PRO A 207 6.91 -4.13 -18.50
N ALA A 208 6.95 -5.20 -19.29
CA ALA A 208 6.63 -5.16 -20.71
C ALA A 208 5.23 -4.59 -20.97
N GLY A 209 5.19 -3.48 -21.71
CA GLY A 209 3.95 -2.81 -22.08
C GLY A 209 3.44 -1.80 -21.05
N GLY A 210 4.20 -1.55 -19.97
CA GLY A 210 3.94 -0.50 -18.99
C GLY A 210 3.70 0.85 -19.67
N GLN A 211 2.45 1.29 -19.68
CA GLN A 211 2.06 2.59 -20.21
C GLN A 211 0.70 3.00 -19.66
N VAL A 212 0.66 4.12 -18.94
CA VAL A 212 -0.59 4.72 -18.44
C VAL A 212 -0.71 6.14 -18.94
N ALA A 213 -1.81 6.43 -19.62
CA ALA A 213 -2.05 7.74 -20.24
C ALA A 213 -1.97 8.86 -19.20
N GLY A 214 -1.19 9.89 -19.49
CA GLY A 214 -1.04 11.06 -18.61
C GLY A 214 0.06 10.94 -17.55
N THR A 215 0.81 9.83 -17.51
CA THR A 215 1.89 9.58 -16.53
C THR A 215 3.22 9.29 -17.22
N CYS A 216 4.33 9.24 -16.47
CA CYS A 216 5.63 8.76 -16.98
C CYS A 216 5.76 7.25 -17.10
N THR A 217 4.73 6.48 -16.72
CA THR A 217 4.78 5.02 -16.58
C THR A 217 5.47 4.31 -17.76
N ASP A 218 6.53 3.59 -17.48
CA ASP A 218 7.25 2.70 -18.40
C ASP A 218 7.56 1.31 -17.80
N GLY A 219 7.01 1.00 -16.63
CA GLY A 219 6.94 -0.32 -16.00
C GLY A 219 5.72 -0.45 -15.09
N TRP A 220 5.34 -1.67 -14.73
CA TRP A 220 4.18 -1.96 -13.86
C TRP A 220 4.62 -1.97 -12.39
N ASP A 221 4.61 -3.15 -11.75
CA ASP A 221 5.21 -3.36 -10.44
C ASP A 221 6.70 -3.08 -10.37
N ALA A 222 7.14 -2.63 -9.20
CA ALA A 222 8.50 -2.16 -9.02
C ALA A 222 9.11 -2.53 -7.67
N ALA A 223 10.38 -2.92 -7.71
CA ALA A 223 11.22 -3.03 -6.53
C ALA A 223 12.52 -2.24 -6.72
N ASN A 224 12.98 -1.55 -5.67
CA ASN A 224 14.26 -0.83 -5.68
C ASN A 224 14.90 -0.76 -4.30
N ILE A 225 16.16 -0.31 -4.25
CA ILE A 225 16.92 -0.14 -3.01
C ILE A 225 17.29 1.33 -2.85
N ARG A 226 17.06 1.86 -1.65
CA ARG A 226 17.22 3.27 -1.32
C ARG A 226 18.12 3.45 -0.11
N ILE A 227 18.64 4.66 0.04
CA ILE A 227 19.44 5.08 1.18
C ILE A 227 18.93 6.40 1.73
N SER A 228 18.93 6.53 3.06
CA SER A 228 18.61 7.77 3.77
C SER A 228 19.76 8.15 4.70
N THR A 229 20.02 9.45 4.82
CA THR A 229 21.05 10.03 5.71
C THR A 229 20.45 10.90 6.83
N ASP A 230 19.13 11.00 6.90
CA ASP A 230 18.39 11.93 7.77
C ASP A 230 17.29 11.22 8.59
N GLY A 231 17.54 9.95 8.92
CA GLY A 231 16.62 9.15 9.74
C GLY A 231 15.36 8.70 9.01
N GLY A 232 15.41 8.61 7.67
CA GLY A 232 14.31 8.15 6.82
C GLY A 232 13.39 9.26 6.31
N SER A 233 13.76 10.53 6.48
CA SER A 233 12.96 11.68 6.05
C SER A 233 13.05 11.89 4.54
N THR A 234 14.24 11.72 3.97
CA THR A 234 14.50 11.73 2.52
C THR A 234 15.29 10.51 2.10
N TRP A 235 15.20 10.19 0.81
CA TRP A 235 15.75 8.98 0.22
C TRP A 235 16.38 9.26 -1.14
N ASP A 236 17.46 8.55 -1.43
CA ASP A 236 18.12 8.47 -2.73
C ASP A 236 18.18 7.00 -3.19
N LEU A 237 18.21 6.76 -4.50
CA LEU A 237 18.41 5.40 -5.03
C LEU A 237 19.86 4.94 -4.81
N LEU A 238 20.00 3.67 -4.43
CA LEU A 238 21.25 2.94 -4.59
C LEU A 238 21.22 2.22 -5.94
N GLU A 239 22.33 2.28 -6.67
CA GLU A 239 22.46 1.69 -7.99
C GLU A 239 23.58 0.65 -8.02
N ASP A 240 23.35 -0.44 -8.78
CA ASP A 240 24.36 -1.44 -9.12
C ASP A 240 24.52 -1.46 -10.65
N SER A 241 25.68 -1.05 -11.15
CA SER A 241 25.99 -1.07 -12.58
C SER A 241 25.90 -2.46 -13.24
N MET A 242 26.00 -3.55 -12.45
CA MET A 242 25.88 -4.92 -12.92
C MET A 242 24.44 -5.44 -12.89
N ASN A 243 23.56 -4.75 -12.17
CA ASN A 243 22.14 -5.07 -12.09
C ASN A 243 21.31 -3.76 -12.12
N PRO A 244 21.34 -3.01 -13.23
CA PRO A 244 20.62 -1.75 -13.35
C PRO A 244 19.11 -1.97 -13.23
N TYR A 245 18.39 -0.92 -12.84
CA TYR A 245 16.93 -0.90 -12.90
C TYR A 245 16.45 -1.10 -14.34
N HIS A 246 15.27 -1.72 -14.50
CA HIS A 246 14.73 -2.11 -15.80
C HIS A 246 14.00 -0.95 -16.51
N PHE A 247 13.46 -0.02 -15.74
CA PHE A 247 12.63 1.10 -16.18
C PHE A 247 12.79 2.29 -15.22
N GLU A 248 12.35 3.47 -15.65
CA GLU A 248 12.58 4.74 -14.93
C GLU A 248 11.36 5.19 -14.11
N CYS A 249 10.16 4.67 -14.42
CA CYS A 249 8.91 5.11 -13.82
C CYS A 249 7.92 3.93 -13.69
N GLY A 250 7.98 3.25 -12.54
CA GLY A 250 7.08 2.14 -12.22
C GLY A 250 5.68 2.58 -11.78
N TYR A 251 4.63 2.01 -12.37
CA TYR A 251 3.24 2.32 -12.03
C TYR A 251 2.88 1.90 -10.61
N GLY A 252 3.48 0.82 -10.10
CA GLY A 252 3.31 0.41 -8.70
C GLY A 252 3.73 1.47 -7.70
N TRP A 253 4.61 2.41 -8.05
CA TRP A 253 4.90 3.58 -7.20
C TRP A 253 3.86 4.68 -7.37
N ILE A 254 3.61 5.08 -8.62
CA ILE A 254 2.72 6.20 -8.97
C ILE A 254 1.31 5.95 -8.44
N TRP A 255 0.83 4.71 -8.55
CA TRP A 255 -0.48 4.33 -8.07
C TRP A 255 -0.64 4.52 -6.56
N ASN A 256 0.40 4.20 -5.80
CA ASN A 256 0.38 4.30 -4.34
C ASN A 256 0.71 5.72 -3.83
N ASP A 257 1.37 6.54 -4.65
CA ASP A 257 1.61 7.96 -4.38
C ASP A 257 1.92 8.72 -5.68
N ALA A 258 1.09 9.71 -6.01
CA ALA A 258 1.22 10.51 -7.23
C ALA A 258 2.52 11.32 -7.29
N GLU A 259 3.21 11.55 -6.17
CA GLU A 259 4.51 12.23 -6.12
C GLU A 259 5.63 11.46 -6.83
N TYR A 260 5.44 10.18 -7.16
CA TYR A 260 6.37 9.42 -8.00
C TYR A 260 6.22 9.72 -9.50
N ASP A 261 5.18 10.40 -9.94
CA ASP A 261 4.99 10.77 -11.34
C ASP A 261 5.78 12.05 -11.71
N THR A 262 5.78 12.39 -13.00
CA THR A 262 6.49 13.53 -13.58
C THR A 262 6.25 14.82 -12.81
N GLY A 263 7.33 15.38 -12.26
CA GLY A 263 7.30 16.66 -11.54
C GLY A 263 6.95 16.55 -10.06
N GLY A 264 6.61 15.34 -9.58
CA GLY A 264 6.47 15.04 -8.16
C GLY A 264 7.83 14.95 -7.45
N SER A 265 7.81 15.13 -6.14
CA SER A 265 8.99 15.17 -5.27
C SER A 265 9.65 13.80 -5.04
N LEU A 266 8.97 12.70 -5.39
CA LEU A 266 9.46 11.33 -5.27
C LEU A 266 9.80 10.71 -6.63
N ASN A 267 9.65 11.44 -7.74
CA ASN A 267 9.86 10.92 -9.09
C ASN A 267 11.27 10.34 -9.30
N HIS A 268 12.28 10.88 -8.62
CA HIS A 268 13.65 10.34 -8.66
C HIS A 268 13.81 8.97 -8.00
N LEU A 269 12.78 8.47 -7.31
CA LEU A 269 12.72 7.14 -6.69
C LEU A 269 11.82 6.17 -7.45
N ALA A 270 11.23 6.58 -8.57
CA ALA A 270 10.36 5.78 -9.42
C ALA A 270 11.07 4.67 -10.25
N PRO A 271 12.40 4.73 -10.53
CA PRO A 271 13.09 3.63 -11.19
C PRO A 271 13.00 2.32 -10.42
N GLY A 272 12.95 1.19 -11.13
CA GLY A 272 12.80 -0.11 -10.48
C GLY A 272 13.13 -1.32 -11.34
N TRP A 273 13.25 -2.47 -10.68
CA TRP A 273 13.16 -3.77 -11.33
C TRP A 273 11.71 -4.21 -11.37
N GLY A 274 11.34 -4.93 -12.43
CA GLY A 274 10.09 -5.67 -12.58
C GLY A 274 10.32 -7.04 -13.21
N GLY A 275 9.28 -7.86 -13.30
CA GLY A 275 9.34 -9.22 -13.82
C GLY A 275 9.95 -10.21 -12.83
N THR A 276 10.62 -11.24 -13.35
CA THR A 276 11.20 -12.30 -12.50
C THR A 276 12.71 -12.40 -12.63
N THR A 277 13.35 -12.80 -11.53
CA THR A 277 14.76 -13.22 -11.53
C THR A 277 14.98 -14.61 -12.15
N SER A 278 13.95 -15.23 -12.73
CA SER A 278 14.02 -16.57 -13.34
C SER A 278 14.52 -17.65 -12.38
N ASN A 279 13.97 -17.66 -11.15
CA ASN A 279 14.31 -18.59 -10.07
C ASN A 279 15.82 -18.57 -9.68
N ARG A 280 16.40 -17.37 -9.64
CA ARG A 280 17.82 -17.15 -9.31
C ARG A 280 17.99 -15.93 -8.43
N TRP A 281 18.66 -16.11 -7.30
CA TRP A 281 19.14 -15.00 -6.49
C TRP A 281 20.21 -14.22 -7.24
N LYS A 282 20.02 -12.91 -7.36
CA LYS A 282 20.98 -11.97 -7.94
C LYS A 282 21.74 -11.26 -6.83
N ASN A 283 23.00 -10.96 -7.06
CA ASN A 283 23.74 -10.07 -6.17
C ASN A 283 23.40 -8.62 -6.53
N PHE A 284 23.27 -7.78 -5.52
CA PHE A 284 23.21 -6.34 -5.63
C PHE A 284 24.38 -5.74 -4.85
N ASN A 285 25.09 -4.79 -5.46
CA ASN A 285 26.23 -4.12 -4.83
C ASN A 285 26.21 -2.62 -5.14
N ALA A 286 26.31 -1.80 -4.10
CA ALA A 286 26.34 -0.35 -4.24
C ALA A 286 27.53 0.25 -3.48
N ASP A 287 28.20 1.23 -4.09
CA ASP A 287 29.25 2.01 -3.43
C ASP A 287 28.63 2.99 -2.43
N LEU A 288 29.09 2.94 -1.19
CA LEU A 288 28.64 3.83 -0.12
C LEU A 288 29.71 4.89 0.24
N SER A 289 30.79 5.00 -0.53
CA SER A 289 31.90 5.92 -0.25
C SER A 289 31.46 7.38 -0.10
N ALA A 290 30.42 7.81 -0.81
CA ALA A 290 29.84 9.15 -0.70
C ALA A 290 29.20 9.44 0.68
N TYR A 291 28.85 8.39 1.42
CA TYR A 291 28.20 8.45 2.73
C TYR A 291 29.18 8.24 3.89
N ALA A 292 30.48 8.15 3.63
CA ALA A 292 31.49 7.91 4.66
C ALA A 292 31.40 8.94 5.81
N GLY A 293 31.34 8.44 7.04
CA GLY A 293 31.20 9.24 8.26
C GLY A 293 29.76 9.66 8.60
N GLN A 294 28.77 9.22 7.81
CA GLN A 294 27.35 9.41 8.10
C GLN A 294 26.73 8.14 8.69
N ASP A 295 25.62 8.32 9.39
CA ASP A 295 24.73 7.23 9.78
C ASP A 295 23.62 7.12 8.73
N VAL A 296 23.41 5.93 8.18
CA VAL A 296 22.47 5.71 7.06
C VAL A 296 21.45 4.63 7.37
N ILE A 297 20.32 4.68 6.68
CA ILE A 297 19.32 3.61 6.64
C ILE A 297 19.25 3.11 5.20
N ILE A 298 19.30 1.78 5.01
CA ILE A 298 19.05 1.16 3.70
C ILE A 298 17.61 0.66 3.69
N ARG A 299 16.88 0.97 2.62
CA ARG A 299 15.50 0.52 2.39
C ARG A 299 15.43 -0.39 1.19
N PHE A 300 14.80 -1.54 1.37
CA PHE A 300 14.34 -2.39 0.28
C PHE A 300 12.86 -2.10 0.08
N ALA A 301 12.51 -1.50 -1.06
CA ALA A 301 11.16 -1.09 -1.38
C ALA A 301 10.54 -2.01 -2.42
N PHE A 302 9.25 -2.30 -2.24
CA PHE A 302 8.42 -3.01 -3.20
C PHE A 302 7.06 -2.32 -3.30
N GLY A 303 6.60 -2.06 -4.53
CA GLY A 303 5.30 -1.47 -4.82
C GLY A 303 4.60 -2.21 -5.94
N SER A 304 3.31 -2.53 -5.76
CA SER A 304 2.47 -3.13 -6.79
C SER A 304 1.37 -2.18 -7.27
N ASP A 305 1.00 -2.32 -8.53
CA ASP A 305 -0.05 -1.54 -9.16
C ASP A 305 -1.45 -2.12 -8.88
N PRO A 306 -2.55 -1.50 -9.36
CA PRO A 306 -3.90 -1.92 -9.00
C PRO A 306 -4.44 -3.16 -9.72
N ALA A 307 -3.72 -3.74 -10.68
CA ALA A 307 -4.35 -4.61 -11.67
C ALA A 307 -3.88 -6.08 -11.68
N TYR A 308 -2.61 -6.36 -11.40
CA TYR A 308 -2.06 -7.70 -11.61
C TYR A 308 -1.15 -8.12 -10.45
N SER A 309 -1.54 -9.17 -9.73
CA SER A 309 -0.79 -9.66 -8.58
C SER A 309 -0.81 -11.19 -8.48
N THR A 310 -0.42 -11.75 -7.34
CA THR A 310 -0.38 -13.20 -7.12
C THR A 310 -1.73 -13.88 -7.31
N ILE A 311 -2.83 -13.14 -7.11
CA ILE A 311 -4.18 -13.64 -7.36
C ILE A 311 -4.39 -13.94 -8.85
N ASP A 312 -3.81 -13.14 -9.73
CA ASP A 312 -3.89 -13.32 -11.18
C ASP A 312 -2.83 -14.31 -11.70
N ASP A 313 -1.62 -14.30 -11.11
CA ASP A 313 -0.54 -15.23 -11.42
C ASP A 313 0.21 -15.70 -10.17
N ALA A 314 -0.03 -16.94 -9.76
CA ALA A 314 0.62 -17.54 -8.60
C ALA A 314 2.16 -17.70 -8.73
N SER A 315 2.75 -17.40 -9.89
CA SER A 315 4.20 -17.45 -10.11
C SER A 315 4.92 -16.15 -9.70
N ILE A 316 4.20 -15.03 -9.60
CA ILE A 316 4.71 -13.78 -9.05
C ILE A 316 4.43 -13.76 -7.56
N THR A 317 5.49 -13.60 -6.77
CA THR A 317 5.50 -13.85 -5.33
C THR A 317 6.08 -12.69 -4.53
N GLY A 318 6.39 -11.57 -5.16
CA GLY A 318 6.87 -10.36 -4.48
C GLY A 318 8.39 -10.27 -4.45
N PHE A 319 8.91 -9.67 -3.37
CA PHE A 319 10.33 -9.30 -3.26
C PHE A 319 11.00 -9.93 -2.05
N GLN A 320 12.19 -10.48 -2.24
CA GLN A 320 12.96 -11.18 -1.22
C GLN A 320 14.40 -10.68 -1.21
N VAL A 321 14.97 -10.64 0.00
CA VAL A 321 16.31 -10.16 0.25
C VAL A 321 17.03 -11.04 1.26
N ASP A 322 18.32 -11.24 1.08
CA ASP A 322 19.17 -12.00 1.98
C ASP A 322 20.61 -11.47 1.96
N ALA A 323 21.44 -11.93 2.89
CA ALA A 323 22.88 -11.65 2.96
C ALA A 323 23.24 -10.16 2.95
N ILE A 324 22.37 -9.31 3.52
CA ILE A 324 22.57 -7.86 3.60
C ILE A 324 23.80 -7.56 4.45
N THR A 325 24.81 -6.98 3.82
CA THR A 325 26.11 -6.68 4.42
C THR A 325 26.54 -5.26 4.04
N VAL A 326 26.92 -4.47 5.02
CA VAL A 326 27.66 -3.21 4.82
C VAL A 326 29.08 -3.43 5.33
N SER A 327 30.08 -3.22 4.47
CA SER A 327 31.50 -3.49 4.75
C SER A 327 32.40 -2.36 4.31
#